data_AF-A0A5T1VQF4-F1
#
_entry.id   AF-A0A5T1VQF4-F1
#
_cell.length_a   1.000
_cell.length_b   1.000
_cell.length_c   1.000
_cell.angle_alpha   90.00
_cell.angle_beta   90.00
_cell.angle_gamma   90.00
#
_symmetry.space_group_name_H-M   'P 1'
#
loop_
_entity.id
_entity.type
_entity.pdbx_description
1 polymer ?
#
loop_
_entity_poly.entity_id
_entity_poly.type
_entity_poly.pdbx_seq_one_letter_code
_entity_poly.pdbx_strand_id
1 'polypeptide(L)'
;INFKKDDIFLYENPNKELLENLTLFKTEYNKYPVLFFYGFGNGMFYKTLCKNKQHKHIIIFEDNLEILTLAFHLFDFSEELKKEQLILFYTPNINTAQLTTLFTYEIIQKSVKIFNLFIHSDFYQNFQNTQIQNTNAQLIEMIRFIVLNKGNDPHDSLVGIKHTLDNLPKMLNHGIFQEFLKERRAKVKNAIIVSTGPSLTKQLPLLKKYANKATIFCADSAYVILGKYGIKPDYVCMLERDDIVSKCFDNDFGDFNKGILFILASVVHKEVLDFLEKDQRTYMLVHRPLNFAASLKLDEYGYLGVGHSVSNMIYELAGALRFENIIFIGQDLAYSEDGSSHPKEHIHGSQGEEIRGEKYTLAYGGKGKVRTQLTWNLFRQAFEKDIFWAKEKLNITTYNCTEGGARIEGTIEKPFLWACENLLDKDLDKPFDFPNFLDKKLAENKLEKTKKYLQKSILESKEFIKKTQTQLQKLRYTLEKNDKDFQTLEKIKNDLLNLFK
;
A
#
# COMPACT_ATOMS: atom_id res chain seq x y z
N ILE A 1 3.16 42.40 -0.82
CA ILE A 1 3.34 42.09 -2.26
C ILE A 1 2.00 41.65 -2.83
N ASN A 2 1.62 42.16 -4.00
CA ASN A 2 0.41 41.79 -4.72
C ASN A 2 0.78 41.50 -6.17
N PHE A 3 0.80 40.21 -6.55
CA PHE A 3 1.21 39.77 -7.88
C PHE A 3 0.17 40.16 -8.92
N LYS A 4 0.59 40.23 -10.19
CA LYS A 4 -0.29 40.54 -11.31
C LYS A 4 0.04 39.61 -12.48
N LYS A 5 -0.98 39.03 -13.09
CA LYS A 5 -0.88 38.22 -14.31
C LYS A 5 -2.07 38.55 -15.21
N ASP A 6 -1.84 38.84 -16.49
CA ASP A 6 -2.87 39.16 -17.48
C ASP A 6 -3.90 40.19 -16.96
N ASP A 7 -3.41 41.26 -16.34
CA ASP A 7 -4.18 42.31 -15.68
C ASP A 7 -4.99 41.96 -14.42
N ILE A 8 -4.96 40.70 -13.99
CA ILE A 8 -5.59 40.22 -12.77
C ILE A 8 -4.57 40.21 -11.63
N PHE A 9 -4.92 40.85 -10.52
CA PHE A 9 -4.09 40.86 -9.31
C PHE A 9 -4.36 39.62 -8.45
N LEU A 10 -3.35 39.21 -7.67
CA LEU A 10 -3.46 38.13 -6.68
C LEU A 10 -4.52 38.44 -5.61
N TYR A 11 -4.63 39.72 -5.27
CA TYR A 11 -5.61 40.31 -4.36
C TYR A 11 -6.21 41.56 -5.02
N GLU A 12 -7.51 41.74 -4.95
CA GLU A 12 -8.15 43.02 -5.30
C GLU A 12 -7.95 44.03 -4.16
N ASN A 13 -8.13 43.58 -2.91
CA ASN A 13 -7.88 44.36 -1.71
C ASN A 13 -7.20 43.48 -0.64
N PRO A 14 -5.85 43.46 -0.58
CA PRO A 14 -5.10 42.57 0.29
C PRO A 14 -5.51 42.62 1.77
N ASN A 15 -5.83 43.81 2.30
CA ASN A 15 -6.17 43.96 3.71
C ASN A 15 -7.56 43.42 4.02
N LYS A 16 -8.53 43.68 3.13
CA LYS A 16 -9.90 43.19 3.28
C LYS A 16 -9.93 41.66 3.20
N GLU A 17 -9.34 41.09 2.14
CA GLU A 17 -9.29 39.64 1.92
C GLU A 17 -8.54 38.91 3.04
N LEU A 18 -7.45 39.50 3.58
CA LEU A 18 -6.76 38.95 4.75
C LEU A 18 -7.67 38.90 5.98
N LEU A 19 -8.39 39.98 6.28
CA LEU A 19 -9.27 40.04 7.45
C LEU A 19 -10.46 39.09 7.33
N GLU A 20 -11.05 38.97 6.14
CA GLU A 20 -12.15 38.05 5.85
C GLU A 20 -11.71 36.60 6.05
N ASN A 21 -10.58 36.20 5.44
CA ASN A 21 -10.01 34.87 5.60
C ASN A 21 -9.64 34.58 7.06
N LEU A 22 -8.96 35.50 7.75
CA LEU A 22 -8.63 35.29 9.17
C LEU A 22 -9.87 35.17 10.06
N THR A 23 -10.95 35.88 9.74
CA THR A 23 -12.21 35.78 10.48
C THR A 23 -12.82 34.40 10.29
N LEU A 24 -12.96 33.94 9.03
CA LEU A 24 -13.49 32.62 8.69
C LEU A 24 -12.73 31.50 9.42
N PHE A 25 -11.40 31.51 9.36
CA PHE A 25 -10.60 30.44 9.96
C PHE A 25 -10.58 30.48 11.50
N LYS A 26 -10.79 31.65 12.10
CA LYS A 26 -10.96 31.79 13.56
C LYS A 26 -12.34 31.38 14.05
N THR A 27 -13.39 31.49 13.25
CA THR A 27 -14.75 31.14 13.66
C THR A 27 -15.05 29.66 13.39
N GLU A 28 -14.85 29.22 12.15
CA GLU A 28 -15.28 27.90 11.68
C GLU A 28 -14.19 26.84 11.86
N TYR A 29 -12.93 27.23 11.63
CA TYR A 29 -11.82 26.27 11.47
C TYR A 29 -10.85 26.22 12.65
N ASN A 30 -11.08 27.00 13.72
CA ASN A 30 -10.12 27.22 14.81
C ASN A 30 -9.60 25.93 15.48
N LYS A 31 -10.46 24.93 15.61
CA LYS A 31 -10.14 23.66 16.28
C LYS A 31 -9.56 22.59 15.34
N TYR A 32 -9.46 22.87 14.04
CA TYR A 32 -8.96 21.87 13.12
C TYR A 32 -7.45 21.69 13.26
N PRO A 33 -6.98 20.45 13.49
CA PRO A 33 -5.55 20.20 13.65
C PRO A 33 -4.81 20.19 12.32
N VAL A 34 -5.51 20.02 11.19
CA VAL A 34 -4.91 19.90 9.86
C VAL A 34 -5.74 20.71 8.88
N LEU A 35 -5.09 21.52 8.05
CA LEU A 35 -5.71 22.34 7.01
C LEU A 35 -4.94 22.18 5.69
N PHE A 36 -5.66 22.12 4.57
CA PHE A 36 -5.07 21.98 3.23
C PHE A 36 -5.44 23.17 2.36
N PHE A 37 -4.46 23.76 1.70
CA PHE A 37 -4.64 24.94 0.87
C PHE A 37 -4.02 24.77 -0.51
N TYR A 38 -4.61 25.42 -1.50
CA TYR A 38 -3.99 25.68 -2.79
C TYR A 38 -3.68 27.17 -2.93
N GLY A 39 -2.41 27.48 -3.13
CA GLY A 39 -1.86 28.82 -3.24
C GLY A 39 -1.28 29.37 -1.94
N PHE A 40 -0.07 29.91 -2.00
CA PHE A 40 0.62 30.49 -0.84
C PHE A 40 0.35 32.00 -0.67
N GLY A 41 0.06 32.69 -1.78
CA GLY A 41 -0.07 34.14 -1.82
C GLY A 41 1.14 34.87 -1.21
N ASN A 42 0.91 36.01 -0.56
CA ASN A 42 1.98 36.80 0.05
C ASN A 42 2.48 36.28 1.42
N GLY A 43 1.97 35.16 1.91
CA GLY A 43 2.37 34.53 3.18
C GLY A 43 1.77 35.11 4.47
N MET A 44 1.26 36.35 4.50
CA MET A 44 0.79 36.97 5.76
C MET A 44 -0.35 36.20 6.44
N PHE A 45 -1.27 35.66 5.63
CA PHE A 45 -2.37 34.83 6.10
C PHE A 45 -1.86 33.59 6.84
N TYR A 46 -0.98 32.82 6.21
CA TYR A 46 -0.40 31.60 6.80
C TYR A 46 0.47 31.90 8.01
N LYS A 47 1.29 32.96 7.97
CA LYS A 47 2.10 33.38 9.12
C LYS A 47 1.23 33.69 10.34
N THR A 48 0.04 34.25 10.12
CA THR A 48 -0.92 34.52 11.19
C THR A 48 -1.64 33.25 11.64
N LEU A 49 -2.02 32.38 10.70
CA LEU A 49 -2.71 31.12 10.98
C LEU A 49 -1.84 30.18 11.85
N CYS A 50 -0.53 30.11 11.58
CA CYS A 50 0.42 29.31 12.37
C CYS A 50 0.51 29.73 13.86
N LYS A 51 0.08 30.94 14.23
CA LYS A 51 0.03 31.37 15.65
C LYS A 51 -0.96 30.54 16.47
N ASN A 52 -1.96 29.93 15.84
CA ASN A 52 -2.89 29.04 16.51
C ASN A 52 -2.24 27.66 16.75
N LYS A 53 -1.98 27.35 18.02
CA LYS A 53 -1.35 26.08 18.45
C LYS A 53 -2.22 24.84 18.21
N GLN A 54 -3.50 25.01 17.88
CA GLN A 54 -4.39 23.90 17.52
C GLN A 54 -4.09 23.39 16.12
N HIS A 55 -3.72 24.25 15.16
CA HIS A 55 -3.29 23.86 13.83
C HIS A 55 -1.91 23.20 13.91
N LYS A 56 -1.87 21.88 13.80
CA LYS A 56 -0.67 21.06 13.85
C LYS A 56 0.04 20.99 12.51
N HIS A 57 -0.71 20.92 11.42
CA HIS A 57 -0.17 20.97 10.06
C HIS A 57 -1.04 21.84 9.15
N ILE A 58 -0.42 22.75 8.43
CA ILE A 58 -0.99 23.56 7.36
C ILE A 58 -0.24 23.14 6.10
N ILE A 59 -0.94 22.41 5.23
CA ILE A 59 -0.39 21.85 4.00
C ILE A 59 -0.77 22.80 2.86
N ILE A 60 0.21 23.22 2.06
CA ILE A 60 -0.04 24.16 0.96
C ILE A 60 0.58 23.63 -0.33
N PHE A 61 -0.22 23.63 -1.39
CA PHE A 61 0.20 23.33 -2.76
C PHE A 61 0.43 24.65 -3.51
N GLU A 62 1.62 24.83 -4.08
CA GLU A 62 1.99 26.04 -4.81
C GLU A 62 2.76 25.68 -6.08
N ASP A 63 2.36 26.28 -7.20
CA ASP A 63 2.93 26.01 -8.51
C ASP A 63 4.05 26.99 -8.87
N ASN A 64 4.06 28.16 -8.24
CA ASN A 64 5.01 29.23 -8.55
C ASN A 64 6.01 29.44 -7.41
N LEU A 65 7.25 28.99 -7.63
CA LEU A 65 8.35 29.17 -6.68
C LEU A 65 8.71 30.65 -6.44
N GLU A 66 8.40 31.55 -7.37
CA GLU A 66 8.61 32.98 -7.21
C GLU A 66 7.71 33.55 -6.09
N ILE A 67 6.46 33.07 -6.01
CA ILE A 67 5.52 33.46 -4.94
C ILE A 67 6.08 33.04 -3.58
N LEU A 68 6.58 31.80 -3.46
CA LEU A 68 7.21 31.31 -2.23
C LEU A 68 8.46 32.13 -1.86
N THR A 69 9.32 32.39 -2.84
CA THR A 69 10.57 33.14 -2.65
C THR A 69 10.29 34.54 -2.08
N LEU A 70 9.34 35.25 -2.69
CA LEU A 70 8.98 36.60 -2.25
C LEU A 70 8.28 36.59 -0.90
N ALA A 71 7.41 35.63 -0.62
CA ALA A 71 6.74 35.54 0.68
C ALA A 71 7.73 35.22 1.82
N PHE A 72 8.73 34.37 1.56
CA PHE A 72 9.82 34.07 2.51
C PHE A 72 10.81 35.22 2.69
N HIS A 73 10.95 36.09 1.69
CA HIS A 73 11.70 37.34 1.85
C HIS A 73 10.97 38.33 2.78
N LEU A 74 9.64 38.34 2.77
CA LEU A 74 8.83 39.22 3.62
C LEU A 74 8.67 38.72 5.06
N PHE A 75 8.53 37.41 5.23
CA PHE A 75 8.22 36.80 6.52
C PHE A 75 9.13 35.61 6.78
N ASP A 76 9.72 35.56 7.97
CA ASP A 76 10.49 34.41 8.42
C ASP A 76 9.55 33.25 8.79
N PHE A 77 9.58 32.14 8.03
CA PHE A 77 8.83 30.90 8.30
C PHE A 77 9.69 29.77 8.89
N SER A 78 10.92 30.08 9.31
CA SER A 78 11.90 29.06 9.73
C SER A 78 11.37 28.14 10.83
N GLU A 79 10.66 28.68 11.82
CA GLU A 79 10.14 27.89 12.93
C GLU A 79 8.96 27.00 12.52
N GLU A 80 8.06 27.53 11.69
CA GLU A 80 6.90 26.78 11.20
C GLU A 80 7.32 25.63 10.28
N LEU A 81 8.32 25.85 9.42
CA LEU A 81 8.89 24.82 8.56
C LEU A 81 9.66 23.76 9.35
N LYS A 82 10.53 24.17 10.31
CA LYS A 82 11.29 23.24 11.16
C LYS A 82 10.40 22.34 12.02
N LYS A 83 9.27 22.86 12.50
CA LYS A 83 8.29 22.11 13.29
C LYS A 83 7.31 21.33 12.42
N GLU A 84 7.44 21.42 11.10
CA GLU A 84 6.51 20.84 10.12
C GLU A 84 5.07 21.31 10.35
N GLN A 85 4.88 22.46 11.01
CA GLN A 85 3.57 23.08 11.16
C GLN A 85 3.10 23.64 9.81
N LEU A 86 4.05 24.07 8.97
CA LEU A 86 3.83 24.45 7.59
C LEU A 86 4.52 23.42 6.69
N ILE A 87 3.77 22.77 5.81
CA ILE A 87 4.29 21.77 4.85
C ILE A 87 3.94 22.26 3.44
N LEU A 88 4.96 22.37 2.58
CA LEU A 88 4.80 22.90 1.22
C LEU A 88 5.03 21.82 0.17
N PHE A 89 4.16 21.79 -0.82
CA PHE A 89 4.32 20.97 -2.01
C PHE A 89 4.46 21.87 -3.24
N TYR A 90 5.53 21.64 -3.99
CA TYR A 90 5.63 22.15 -5.34
C TYR A 90 4.81 21.26 -6.27
N THR A 91 3.59 21.70 -6.60
CA THR A 91 2.58 20.87 -7.29
C THR A 91 3.10 20.25 -8.59
N PRO A 92 3.88 20.94 -9.45
CA PRO A 92 4.35 20.35 -10.70
C PRO A 92 5.21 19.08 -10.53
N ASN A 93 5.79 18.88 -9.34
CA ASN A 93 6.60 17.69 -9.02
C ASN A 93 5.93 16.75 -8.01
N ILE A 94 4.63 16.91 -7.75
CA ILE A 94 3.92 16.07 -6.78
C ILE A 94 3.79 14.63 -7.27
N ASN A 95 4.08 13.66 -6.42
CA ASN A 95 3.93 12.24 -6.74
C ASN A 95 3.25 11.42 -5.62
N THR A 96 2.88 10.18 -5.94
CA THR A 96 2.21 9.25 -5.01
C THR A 96 3.02 9.01 -3.74
N ALA A 97 4.36 8.93 -3.81
CA ALA A 97 5.20 8.64 -2.64
C ALA A 97 5.27 9.82 -1.66
N GLN A 98 5.38 11.05 -2.17
CA GLN A 98 5.32 12.27 -1.38
C GLN A 98 3.97 12.41 -0.65
N LEU A 99 2.87 12.20 -1.36
CA LEU A 99 1.54 12.21 -0.75
C LEU A 99 1.39 11.08 0.28
N THR A 100 1.86 9.86 -0.03
CA THR A 100 1.81 8.76 0.94
C THR A 100 2.59 9.10 2.22
N THR A 101 3.74 9.76 2.08
CA THR A 101 4.56 10.24 3.21
C THR A 101 3.80 11.30 4.02
N LEU A 102 3.12 12.25 3.38
CA LEU A 102 2.28 13.22 4.09
C LEU A 102 1.23 12.54 4.97
N PHE A 103 0.67 11.43 4.50
CA PHE A 103 -0.33 10.71 5.26
C PHE A 103 0.26 9.68 6.24
N THR A 104 1.58 9.58 6.43
CA THR A 104 2.13 8.78 7.55
C THR A 104 1.93 9.48 8.89
N TYR A 105 1.71 10.80 8.89
CA TYR A 105 1.39 11.55 10.11
C TYR A 105 0.03 11.12 10.66
N GLU A 106 0.04 10.60 11.89
CA GLU A 106 -1.14 10.05 12.54
C GLU A 106 -2.28 11.07 12.66
N ILE A 107 -1.95 12.32 12.96
CA ILE A 107 -2.95 13.40 13.08
C ILE A 107 -3.63 13.70 11.74
N ILE A 108 -2.90 13.57 10.62
CA ILE A 108 -3.46 13.75 9.27
C ILE A 108 -4.40 12.60 8.95
N GLN A 109 -4.01 11.34 9.22
CA GLN A 109 -4.89 10.18 9.05
C GLN A 109 -6.19 10.30 9.86
N LYS A 110 -6.12 10.80 11.10
CA LYS A 110 -7.29 11.00 11.96
C LYS A 110 -8.19 12.16 11.50
N SER A 111 -7.68 13.05 10.65
CA SER A 111 -8.37 14.25 10.17
C SER A 111 -8.97 14.09 8.77
N VAL A 112 -8.84 12.94 8.12
CA VAL A 112 -9.30 12.79 6.72
C VAL A 112 -10.81 12.98 6.53
N LYS A 113 -11.63 12.74 7.57
CA LYS A 113 -13.09 12.93 7.52
C LYS A 113 -13.52 14.41 7.40
N ILE A 114 -12.65 15.32 7.79
CA ILE A 114 -12.88 16.77 7.79
C ILE A 114 -12.02 17.46 6.73
N PHE A 115 -11.49 16.68 5.78
CA PHE A 115 -10.66 17.18 4.70
C PHE A 115 -11.45 18.18 3.83
N ASN A 116 -10.81 19.32 3.56
CA ASN A 116 -11.22 20.26 2.54
C ASN A 116 -9.96 20.92 1.96
N LEU A 117 -9.92 21.10 0.63
CA LEU A 117 -8.88 21.88 -0.04
C LEU A 117 -9.37 23.32 -0.20
N PHE A 118 -8.87 24.23 0.63
CA PHE A 118 -9.21 25.65 0.56
C PHE A 118 -8.41 26.34 -0.54
N ILE A 119 -9.04 27.16 -1.36
CA ILE A 119 -8.33 27.93 -2.39
C ILE A 119 -8.02 29.31 -1.82
N HIS A 120 -6.75 29.72 -1.90
CA HIS A 120 -6.27 30.92 -1.20
C HIS A 120 -6.92 32.22 -1.70
N SER A 121 -7.08 32.36 -3.03
CA SER A 121 -7.82 33.46 -3.65
C SER A 121 -8.29 33.12 -5.06
N ASP A 122 -9.20 33.93 -5.60
CA ASP A 122 -9.78 33.74 -6.93
C ASP A 122 -8.74 33.81 -8.06
N PHE A 123 -7.60 34.46 -7.84
CA PHE A 123 -6.46 34.43 -8.75
C PHE A 123 -6.05 32.99 -9.09
N TYR A 124 -5.91 32.12 -8.08
CA TYR A 124 -5.54 30.72 -8.29
C TYR A 124 -6.64 29.96 -9.04
N GLN A 125 -7.92 30.25 -8.74
CA GLN A 125 -9.03 29.65 -9.49
C GLN A 125 -8.98 30.05 -10.98
N ASN A 126 -8.69 31.31 -11.29
CA ASN A 126 -8.67 31.79 -12.67
C ASN A 126 -7.51 31.20 -13.49
N PHE A 127 -6.32 31.04 -12.90
CA PHE A 127 -5.13 30.63 -13.65
C PHE A 127 -4.74 29.16 -13.47
N GLN A 128 -5.19 28.50 -12.40
CA GLN A 128 -4.75 27.15 -12.01
C GLN A 128 -5.91 26.21 -11.70
N ASN A 129 -7.13 26.47 -12.21
CA ASN A 129 -8.30 25.63 -11.96
C ASN A 129 -8.06 24.14 -12.25
N THR A 130 -7.42 23.83 -13.39
CA THR A 130 -7.15 22.44 -13.79
C THR A 130 -6.19 21.76 -12.81
N GLN A 131 -5.15 22.47 -12.37
CA GLN A 131 -4.18 21.97 -11.42
C GLN A 131 -4.81 21.78 -10.04
N ILE A 132 -5.61 22.74 -9.57
CA ILE A 132 -6.42 22.63 -8.33
C ILE A 132 -7.29 21.38 -8.36
N GLN A 133 -8.04 21.16 -9.45
CA GLN A 133 -8.91 19.99 -9.61
C GLN A 133 -8.11 18.68 -9.59
N ASN A 134 -6.96 18.65 -10.29
CA ASN A 134 -6.09 17.49 -10.31
C ASN A 134 -5.49 17.19 -8.93
N THR A 135 -4.98 18.19 -8.22
CA THR A 135 -4.45 18.05 -6.86
C THR A 135 -5.53 17.58 -5.89
N ASN A 136 -6.72 18.15 -5.94
CA ASN A 136 -7.84 17.71 -5.10
C ASN A 136 -8.22 16.25 -5.41
N ALA A 137 -8.30 15.87 -6.68
CA ALA A 137 -8.56 14.49 -7.08
C ALA A 137 -7.49 13.53 -6.55
N GLN A 138 -6.20 13.87 -6.68
CA GLN A 138 -5.08 13.08 -6.15
C GLN A 138 -5.15 12.93 -4.62
N LEU A 139 -5.46 14.01 -3.89
CA LEU A 139 -5.61 13.98 -2.43
C LEU A 139 -6.78 13.09 -2.00
N ILE A 140 -7.93 13.23 -2.67
CA ILE A 140 -9.10 12.40 -2.40
C ILE A 140 -8.81 10.93 -2.71
N GLU A 141 -8.09 10.63 -3.79
CA GLU A 141 -7.68 9.27 -4.11
C GLU A 141 -6.73 8.70 -3.07
N MET A 142 -5.75 9.50 -2.61
CA MET A 142 -4.84 9.10 -1.55
C MET A 142 -5.59 8.84 -0.23
N ILE A 143 -6.52 9.73 0.16
CA ILE A 143 -7.37 9.53 1.33
C ILE A 143 -8.15 8.22 1.22
N ARG A 144 -8.76 7.94 0.07
CA ARG A 144 -9.45 6.66 -0.17
C ARG A 144 -8.49 5.48 -0.01
N PHE A 145 -7.29 5.57 -0.60
CA PHE A 145 -6.26 4.53 -0.46
C PHE A 145 -5.96 4.26 1.01
N ILE A 146 -5.65 5.29 1.80
CA ILE A 146 -5.29 5.13 3.22
C ILE A 146 -6.45 4.58 4.06
N VAL A 147 -7.68 5.05 3.81
CA VAL A 147 -8.87 4.59 4.54
C VAL A 147 -9.13 3.13 4.22
N LEU A 148 -9.08 2.73 2.96
CA LEU A 148 -9.27 1.34 2.54
C LEU A 148 -8.12 0.44 3.02
N ASN A 149 -6.90 0.96 3.13
CA ASN A 149 -5.75 0.22 3.66
C ASN A 149 -5.93 -0.23 5.13
N LYS A 150 -6.84 0.40 5.89
CA LYS A 150 -7.10 0.01 7.29
C LYS A 150 -8.01 -1.23 7.41
N GLY A 151 -8.62 -1.66 6.30
CA GLY A 151 -9.64 -2.71 6.29
C GLY A 151 -11.03 -2.16 6.60
N ASN A 152 -12.05 -2.82 6.06
CA ASN A 152 -13.44 -2.41 6.15
C ASN A 152 -14.38 -3.53 6.64
N ASP A 153 -13.86 -4.73 6.90
CA ASP A 153 -14.66 -5.89 7.29
C ASP A 153 -14.10 -6.62 8.53
N PRO A 154 -14.78 -6.53 9.69
CA PRO A 154 -14.44 -7.30 10.88
C PRO A 154 -14.56 -8.82 10.69
N HIS A 155 -15.47 -9.30 9.84
CA HIS A 155 -15.63 -10.72 9.57
C HIS A 155 -14.39 -11.27 8.84
N ASP A 156 -13.94 -10.60 7.78
CA ASP A 156 -12.68 -10.92 7.09
C ASP A 156 -11.47 -10.95 8.05
N SER A 157 -11.43 -10.01 8.99
CA SER A 157 -10.38 -9.98 10.02
C SER A 157 -10.41 -11.23 10.90
N LEU A 158 -11.58 -11.68 11.35
CA LEU A 158 -11.74 -12.90 12.14
C LEU A 158 -11.38 -14.16 11.34
N VAL A 159 -11.73 -14.21 10.06
CA VAL A 159 -11.34 -15.30 9.16
C VAL A 159 -9.82 -15.37 9.05
N GLY A 160 -9.13 -14.24 8.87
CA GLY A 160 -7.66 -14.20 8.83
C GLY A 160 -6.98 -14.66 10.12
N ILE A 161 -7.53 -14.28 11.27
CA ILE A 161 -7.08 -14.74 12.59
C ILE A 161 -7.22 -16.26 12.68
N LYS A 162 -8.39 -16.80 12.33
CA LYS A 162 -8.67 -18.23 12.34
C LYS A 162 -7.69 -18.99 11.44
N HIS A 163 -7.56 -18.61 10.18
CA HIS A 163 -6.65 -19.28 9.24
C HIS A 163 -5.20 -19.22 9.71
N THR A 164 -4.75 -18.08 10.24
CA THR A 164 -3.39 -17.97 10.80
C THR A 164 -3.17 -18.93 11.96
N LEU A 165 -4.16 -19.12 12.84
CA LEU A 165 -4.08 -20.07 13.94
C LEU A 165 -4.13 -21.54 13.46
N ASP A 166 -4.98 -21.85 12.48
CA ASP A 166 -5.08 -23.18 11.87
C ASP A 166 -3.77 -23.57 11.17
N ASN A 167 -3.14 -22.61 10.48
CA ASN A 167 -1.88 -22.79 9.75
C ASN A 167 -0.63 -22.71 10.63
N LEU A 168 -0.76 -22.25 11.89
CA LEU A 168 0.37 -22.00 12.79
C LEU A 168 1.29 -23.23 12.97
N PRO A 169 0.80 -24.46 13.20
CA PRO A 169 1.67 -25.62 13.34
C PRO A 169 2.52 -25.89 12.08
N LYS A 170 1.94 -25.65 10.89
CA LYS A 170 2.65 -25.82 9.61
C LYS A 170 3.69 -24.72 9.43
N MET A 171 3.33 -23.47 9.72
CA MET A 171 4.26 -22.34 9.66
C MET A 171 5.50 -22.58 10.53
N LEU A 172 5.31 -23.07 11.76
CA LEU A 172 6.40 -23.37 12.69
C LEU A 172 7.32 -24.53 12.26
N ASN A 173 6.96 -25.27 11.21
CA ASN A 173 7.72 -26.43 10.72
C ASN A 173 8.31 -26.22 9.31
N HIS A 174 7.70 -25.35 8.49
CA HIS A 174 8.01 -25.19 7.07
C HIS A 174 8.94 -23.99 6.80
N GLY A 175 10.10 -23.98 7.45
CA GLY A 175 11.16 -22.99 7.23
C GLY A 175 11.00 -21.66 7.97
N ILE A 176 12.13 -21.01 8.24
CA ILE A 176 12.19 -19.69 8.87
C ILE A 176 12.48 -18.64 7.80
N PHE A 177 11.57 -17.66 7.66
CA PHE A 177 11.68 -16.66 6.60
C PHE A 177 12.92 -15.78 6.71
N GLN A 178 13.34 -15.41 7.92
CA GLN A 178 14.58 -14.64 8.08
C GLN A 178 15.83 -15.42 7.64
N GLU A 179 15.84 -16.75 7.79
CA GLU A 179 16.94 -17.59 7.32
C GLU A 179 16.93 -17.68 5.79
N PHE A 180 15.76 -17.92 5.19
CA PHE A 180 15.57 -17.86 3.74
C PHE A 180 16.07 -16.54 3.15
N LEU A 181 15.66 -15.40 3.73
CA LEU A 181 16.14 -14.09 3.29
C LEU A 181 17.67 -13.99 3.40
N LYS A 182 18.26 -14.43 4.51
CA LYS A 182 19.71 -14.37 4.73
C LYS A 182 20.48 -15.16 3.66
N GLU A 183 19.98 -16.35 3.28
CA GLU A 183 20.62 -17.23 2.30
C GLU A 183 20.47 -16.72 0.86
N ARG A 184 19.31 -16.16 0.52
CA ARG A 184 18.95 -15.79 -0.85
C ARG A 184 19.21 -14.33 -1.21
N ARG A 185 19.40 -13.45 -0.22
CA ARG A 185 19.58 -12.01 -0.43
C ARG A 185 20.82 -11.69 -1.26
N ALA A 186 20.62 -10.82 -2.26
CA ALA A 186 21.63 -10.30 -3.18
C ALA A 186 22.40 -11.39 -3.95
N LYS A 187 21.78 -12.56 -4.20
CA LYS A 187 22.39 -13.68 -4.95
C LYS A 187 22.14 -13.61 -6.45
N VAL A 188 21.02 -13.02 -6.86
CA VAL A 188 20.59 -12.92 -8.26
C VAL A 188 20.23 -11.47 -8.56
N LYS A 189 20.62 -11.00 -9.75
CA LYS A 189 20.42 -9.60 -10.15
C LYS A 189 19.01 -9.31 -10.63
N ASN A 190 18.42 -10.23 -11.38
CA ASN A 190 17.20 -10.00 -12.14
C ASN A 190 16.05 -10.86 -11.62
N ALA A 191 14.92 -10.22 -11.34
CA ALA A 191 13.65 -10.88 -11.04
C ALA A 191 12.61 -10.53 -12.12
N ILE A 192 11.82 -11.51 -12.53
CA ILE A 192 10.63 -11.33 -13.34
C ILE A 192 9.43 -11.65 -12.46
N ILE A 193 8.52 -10.69 -12.32
CA ILE A 193 7.22 -10.86 -11.64
C ILE A 193 6.18 -11.15 -12.71
N VAL A 194 5.59 -12.33 -12.65
CA VAL A 194 4.58 -12.82 -13.57
C VAL A 194 3.21 -12.71 -12.93
N SER A 195 2.37 -11.84 -13.48
CA SER A 195 1.00 -11.58 -13.03
C SER A 195 -0.03 -12.00 -14.08
N THR A 196 -1.33 -11.96 -13.76
CA THR A 196 -2.44 -12.53 -14.56
C THR A 196 -3.27 -11.52 -15.35
N GLY A 197 -2.67 -10.41 -15.76
CA GLY A 197 -3.31 -9.47 -16.64
C GLY A 197 -3.35 -9.97 -18.10
N PRO A 198 -4.24 -9.39 -18.94
CA PRO A 198 -4.46 -9.85 -20.31
C PRO A 198 -3.21 -9.85 -21.19
N SER A 199 -2.19 -9.03 -20.89
CA SER A 199 -0.95 -8.98 -21.66
C SER A 199 -0.04 -10.19 -21.47
N LEU A 200 -0.30 -11.06 -20.48
CA LEU A 200 0.58 -12.18 -20.15
C LEU A 200 0.84 -13.10 -21.35
N THR A 201 -0.21 -13.51 -22.06
CA THR A 201 -0.14 -14.58 -23.07
C THR A 201 0.89 -14.29 -24.17
N LYS A 202 1.02 -13.03 -24.62
CA LYS A 202 2.01 -12.63 -25.64
C LYS A 202 3.46 -12.69 -25.13
N GLN A 203 3.68 -12.66 -23.82
CA GLN A 203 5.02 -12.69 -23.22
C GLN A 203 5.51 -14.13 -22.96
N LEU A 204 4.61 -15.12 -22.91
CA LEU A 204 4.94 -16.52 -22.54
C LEU A 204 6.01 -17.18 -23.42
N PRO A 205 6.00 -17.05 -24.78
CA PRO A 205 7.04 -17.67 -25.61
C PRO A 205 8.44 -17.13 -25.29
N LEU A 206 8.54 -15.82 -25.04
CA LEU A 206 9.80 -15.18 -24.69
C LEU A 206 10.23 -15.52 -23.26
N LEU A 207 9.29 -15.54 -22.32
CA LEU A 207 9.54 -15.95 -20.93
C LEU A 207 10.14 -17.37 -20.90
N LYS A 208 9.57 -18.30 -21.68
CA LYS A 208 10.08 -19.68 -21.78
C LYS A 208 11.53 -19.73 -22.27
N LYS A 209 11.89 -18.90 -23.24
CA LYS A 209 13.26 -18.83 -23.79
C LYS A 209 14.27 -18.28 -22.76
N TYR A 210 13.87 -17.35 -21.90
CA TYR A 210 14.75 -16.68 -20.94
C TYR A 210 14.58 -17.17 -19.49
N ALA A 211 13.80 -18.24 -19.27
CA ALA A 211 13.36 -18.64 -17.93
C ALA A 211 14.52 -18.96 -16.97
N ASN A 212 15.64 -19.47 -17.50
CA ASN A 212 16.82 -19.82 -16.70
C ASN A 212 17.71 -18.61 -16.36
N LYS A 213 17.44 -17.42 -16.88
CA LYS A 213 18.32 -16.24 -16.78
C LYS A 213 17.88 -15.19 -15.73
N ALA A 214 16.74 -15.43 -15.09
CA ALA A 214 16.19 -14.56 -14.04
C ALA A 214 15.47 -15.39 -13.00
N THR A 215 15.35 -14.88 -11.78
CA THR A 215 14.38 -15.45 -10.82
C THR A 215 12.96 -15.16 -11.29
N ILE A 216 12.12 -16.16 -11.43
CA ILE A 216 10.72 -16.04 -11.80
C ILE A 216 9.87 -16.15 -10.56
N PHE A 217 9.19 -15.06 -10.22
CA PHE A 217 8.10 -15.05 -9.26
C PHE A 217 6.77 -15.12 -10.00
N CYS A 218 5.87 -15.96 -9.52
CA CYS A 218 4.55 -16.17 -10.09
C CYS A 218 3.49 -15.81 -9.07
N ALA A 219 2.55 -14.94 -9.45
CA ALA A 219 1.30 -14.79 -8.72
C ALA A 219 0.51 -16.11 -8.75
N ASP A 220 -0.21 -16.43 -7.67
CA ASP A 220 -1.07 -17.61 -7.52
C ASP A 220 -1.87 -17.96 -8.79
N SER A 221 -2.66 -17.02 -9.29
CA SER A 221 -3.50 -17.18 -10.46
C SER A 221 -2.73 -17.37 -11.77
N ALA A 222 -1.46 -16.94 -11.84
CA ALA A 222 -0.60 -17.11 -13.02
C ALA A 222 0.00 -18.52 -13.06
N TYR A 223 -0.05 -19.24 -11.94
CA TYR A 223 0.59 -20.54 -11.78
C TYR A 223 0.08 -21.57 -12.79
N VAL A 224 -1.24 -21.69 -12.90
CA VAL A 224 -1.90 -22.63 -13.82
C VAL A 224 -1.55 -22.30 -15.27
N ILE A 225 -1.46 -21.02 -15.63
CA ILE A 225 -1.09 -20.57 -16.96
C ILE A 225 0.37 -20.98 -17.25
N LEU A 226 1.30 -20.67 -16.35
CA LEU A 226 2.71 -21.05 -16.54
C LEU A 226 2.89 -22.58 -16.64
N GLY A 227 2.16 -23.35 -15.83
CA GLY A 227 2.14 -24.81 -15.89
C GLY A 227 1.72 -25.35 -17.26
N LYS A 228 0.62 -24.83 -17.84
CA LYS A 228 0.13 -25.22 -19.18
C LYS A 228 1.13 -24.93 -20.30
N TYR A 229 1.92 -23.88 -20.19
CA TYR A 229 2.97 -23.53 -21.18
C TYR A 229 4.32 -24.21 -20.87
N GLY A 230 4.42 -24.97 -19.79
CA GLY A 230 5.65 -25.64 -19.36
C GLY A 230 6.75 -24.66 -18.97
N ILE A 231 6.39 -23.55 -18.31
CA ILE A 231 7.32 -22.54 -17.80
C ILE A 231 7.38 -22.69 -16.29
N LYS A 232 8.50 -23.20 -15.75
CA LYS A 232 8.64 -23.43 -14.32
C LYS A 232 9.01 -22.15 -13.58
N PRO A 233 8.18 -21.60 -12.66
CA PRO A 233 8.59 -20.52 -11.79
C PRO A 233 9.52 -21.01 -10.68
N ASP A 234 10.34 -20.13 -10.12
CA ASP A 234 11.17 -20.48 -8.95
C ASP A 234 10.36 -20.31 -7.66
N TYR A 235 9.54 -19.27 -7.62
CA TYR A 235 8.68 -18.93 -6.48
C TYR A 235 7.23 -18.73 -6.94
N VAL A 236 6.28 -19.32 -6.23
CA VAL A 236 4.85 -19.04 -6.39
C VAL A 236 4.35 -18.42 -5.10
N CYS A 237 3.74 -17.24 -5.17
CA CYS A 237 3.24 -16.55 -4.00
C CYS A 237 1.71 -16.58 -3.95
N MET A 238 1.14 -16.58 -2.75
CA MET A 238 -0.30 -16.42 -2.53
C MET A 238 -0.53 -15.51 -1.32
N LEU A 239 -1.41 -14.53 -1.50
CA LEU A 239 -1.77 -13.57 -0.44
C LEU A 239 -3.19 -13.79 0.09
N GLU A 240 -4.09 -14.24 -0.78
CA GLU A 240 -5.52 -14.28 -0.53
C GLU A 240 -5.92 -15.39 0.44
N ARG A 241 -7.06 -15.18 1.11
CA ARG A 241 -7.62 -16.14 2.09
C ARG A 241 -8.96 -16.75 1.68
N ASP A 242 -9.40 -16.41 0.48
CA ASP A 242 -10.63 -16.88 -0.13
C ASP A 242 -10.47 -18.32 -0.67
N ASP A 243 -11.56 -19.08 -0.64
CA ASP A 243 -11.58 -20.48 -1.07
C ASP A 243 -11.52 -20.62 -2.59
N ILE A 244 -12.01 -19.65 -3.36
CA ILE A 244 -11.98 -19.70 -4.83
C ILE A 244 -10.55 -19.59 -5.33
N VAL A 245 -9.76 -18.66 -4.79
CA VAL A 245 -8.34 -18.48 -5.19
C VAL A 245 -7.51 -19.71 -4.80
N SER A 246 -7.91 -20.46 -3.76
CA SER A 246 -7.23 -21.70 -3.38
C SER A 246 -7.23 -22.75 -4.50
N LYS A 247 -8.23 -22.73 -5.38
CA LYS A 247 -8.33 -23.64 -6.52
C LYS A 247 -7.26 -23.41 -7.59
N CYS A 248 -6.48 -22.33 -7.53
CA CYS A 248 -5.27 -22.18 -8.34
C CYS A 248 -4.25 -23.30 -8.09
N PHE A 249 -4.30 -23.95 -6.93
CA PHE A 249 -3.42 -25.05 -6.56
C PHE A 249 -4.02 -26.44 -6.79
N ASP A 250 -5.31 -26.53 -7.16
CA ASP A 250 -6.01 -27.76 -7.51
C ASP A 250 -5.69 -28.19 -8.95
N ASN A 251 -4.49 -28.74 -9.12
CA ASN A 251 -3.98 -29.22 -10.39
C ASN A 251 -3.11 -30.46 -10.14
N ASP A 252 -2.82 -31.21 -11.20
CA ASP A 252 -2.00 -32.43 -11.15
C ASP A 252 -0.77 -32.27 -12.06
N PHE A 253 0.04 -31.24 -11.79
CA PHE A 253 1.23 -30.96 -12.59
C PHE A 253 2.41 -31.91 -12.29
N GLY A 254 2.29 -32.82 -11.31
CA GLY A 254 3.28 -33.85 -11.00
C GLY A 254 4.71 -33.31 -10.85
N ASP A 255 5.64 -33.88 -11.61
CA ASP A 255 7.08 -33.53 -11.58
C ASP A 255 7.39 -32.06 -11.94
N PHE A 256 6.47 -31.36 -12.59
CA PHE A 256 6.61 -29.93 -12.82
C PHE A 256 6.74 -29.14 -11.50
N ASN A 257 6.05 -29.58 -10.44
CA ASN A 257 6.06 -28.94 -9.13
C ASN A 257 7.43 -29.02 -8.43
N LYS A 258 8.29 -29.98 -8.80
CA LYS A 258 9.62 -30.16 -8.19
C LYS A 258 10.50 -28.96 -8.50
N GLY A 259 11.15 -28.41 -7.46
CA GLY A 259 12.03 -27.26 -7.59
C GLY A 259 11.33 -25.89 -7.46
N ILE A 260 10.02 -25.87 -7.18
CA ILE A 260 9.25 -24.65 -6.91
C ILE A 260 9.06 -24.48 -5.41
N LEU A 261 9.34 -23.29 -4.88
CA LEU A 261 8.99 -22.93 -3.49
C LEU A 261 7.72 -22.07 -3.48
N PHE A 262 6.69 -22.56 -2.80
CA PHE A 262 5.44 -21.83 -2.59
C PHE A 262 5.55 -20.96 -1.33
N ILE A 263 5.45 -19.64 -1.46
CA ILE A 263 5.57 -18.69 -0.35
C ILE A 263 4.19 -18.10 -0.08
N LEU A 264 3.57 -18.56 0.99
CA LEU A 264 2.16 -18.30 1.27
C LEU A 264 2.00 -17.35 2.45
N ALA A 265 1.05 -16.42 2.37
CA ALA A 265 0.64 -15.66 3.52
C ALA A 265 0.03 -16.57 4.59
N SER A 266 0.28 -16.33 5.88
CA SER A 266 -0.22 -17.19 6.96
C SER A 266 -1.75 -17.29 7.04
N VAL A 267 -2.44 -16.35 6.38
CA VAL A 267 -3.90 -16.22 6.34
C VAL A 267 -4.58 -17.07 5.27
N VAL A 268 -3.82 -17.79 4.41
CA VAL A 268 -4.39 -18.57 3.31
C VAL A 268 -5.41 -19.60 3.81
N HIS A 269 -6.40 -19.89 2.96
CA HIS A 269 -7.38 -20.92 3.24
C HIS A 269 -6.70 -22.29 3.38
N LYS A 270 -7.21 -23.14 4.29
CA LYS A 270 -6.60 -24.46 4.59
C LYS A 270 -6.44 -25.36 3.36
N GLU A 271 -7.36 -25.26 2.39
CA GLU A 271 -7.34 -26.08 1.18
C GLU A 271 -6.06 -25.89 0.37
N VAL A 272 -5.45 -24.69 0.44
CA VAL A 272 -4.16 -24.44 -0.21
C VAL A 272 -3.12 -25.43 0.29
N LEU A 273 -3.02 -25.60 1.62
CA LEU A 273 -2.06 -26.54 2.21
C LEU A 273 -2.44 -27.98 1.88
N ASP A 274 -3.74 -28.31 1.88
CA ASP A 274 -4.22 -29.65 1.51
C ASP A 274 -3.78 -30.01 0.07
N PHE A 275 -3.91 -29.09 -0.90
CA PHE A 275 -3.46 -29.29 -2.28
C PHE A 275 -1.94 -29.40 -2.40
N LEU A 276 -1.18 -28.55 -1.70
CA LEU A 276 0.28 -28.60 -1.75
C LEU A 276 0.83 -29.89 -1.12
N GLU A 277 0.26 -30.33 0.00
CA GLU A 277 0.71 -31.53 0.71
C GLU A 277 0.35 -32.83 -0.01
N LYS A 278 -0.79 -32.86 -0.71
CA LYS A 278 -1.21 -34.00 -1.54
C LYS A 278 -0.13 -34.42 -2.55
N ASP A 279 0.54 -33.44 -3.17
CA ASP A 279 1.57 -33.69 -4.19
C ASP A 279 2.99 -33.38 -3.67
N GLN A 280 3.18 -33.28 -2.35
CA GLN A 280 4.47 -33.02 -1.69
C GLN A 280 5.18 -31.76 -2.20
N ARG A 281 4.43 -30.70 -2.52
CA ARG A 281 4.97 -29.41 -2.97
C ARG A 281 5.64 -28.69 -1.81
N THR A 282 6.84 -28.15 -2.03
CA THR A 282 7.59 -27.44 -0.98
C THR A 282 7.03 -26.05 -0.77
N TYR A 283 6.65 -25.72 0.46
CA TYR A 283 6.10 -24.41 0.79
C TYR A 283 6.67 -23.84 2.08
N MET A 284 6.46 -22.56 2.28
CA MET A 284 6.67 -21.87 3.54
C MET A 284 5.54 -20.86 3.79
N LEU A 285 5.32 -20.52 5.06
CA LEU A 285 4.30 -19.57 5.48
C LEU A 285 4.96 -18.33 6.08
N VAL A 286 4.47 -17.15 5.70
CA VAL A 286 4.98 -15.85 6.14
C VAL A 286 3.82 -15.02 6.68
N HIS A 287 4.03 -14.27 7.76
CA HIS A 287 2.95 -13.44 8.28
C HIS A 287 2.62 -12.28 7.35
N ARG A 288 1.36 -11.85 7.36
CA ARG A 288 1.03 -10.49 6.92
C ARG A 288 1.30 -9.51 8.06
N PRO A 289 1.66 -8.24 7.77
CA PRO A 289 1.90 -7.20 8.78
C PRO A 289 0.59 -6.71 9.42
N LEU A 290 -0.14 -7.63 10.06
CA LEU A 290 -1.39 -7.41 10.76
C LEU A 290 -1.14 -7.43 12.27
N ASN A 291 -1.86 -6.60 13.02
CA ASN A 291 -1.69 -6.48 14.47
C ASN A 291 -1.80 -7.83 15.20
N PHE A 292 -2.71 -8.70 14.76
CA PHE A 292 -2.83 -10.04 15.34
C PHE A 292 -1.59 -10.90 15.08
N ALA A 293 -1.07 -10.93 13.86
CA ALA A 293 0.14 -11.69 13.55
C ALA A 293 1.34 -11.18 14.35
N ALA A 294 1.51 -9.85 14.42
CA ALA A 294 2.53 -9.21 15.26
C ALA A 294 2.39 -9.58 16.75
N SER A 295 1.15 -9.72 17.23
CA SER A 295 0.91 -10.09 18.63
C SER A 295 1.43 -11.48 18.99
N LEU A 296 1.62 -12.38 18.01
CA LEU A 296 2.14 -13.73 18.24
C LEU A 296 3.63 -13.74 18.63
N LYS A 297 4.37 -12.64 18.39
CA LYS A 297 5.81 -12.51 18.68
C LYS A 297 6.65 -13.61 18.00
N LEU A 298 6.34 -13.86 16.72
CA LEU A 298 6.99 -14.84 15.85
C LEU A 298 7.73 -14.13 14.71
N ASP A 299 8.47 -13.07 15.06
CA ASP A 299 9.09 -12.16 14.08
C ASP A 299 10.13 -12.85 13.19
N GLU A 300 10.67 -14.00 13.61
CA GLU A 300 11.58 -14.80 12.78
C GLU A 300 10.92 -15.40 11.54
N TYR A 301 9.59 -15.56 11.55
CA TYR A 301 8.80 -16.01 10.39
C TYR A 301 8.46 -14.87 9.44
N GLY A 302 8.85 -13.64 9.78
CA GLY A 302 8.81 -12.48 8.91
C GLY A 302 7.42 -11.96 8.60
N TYR A 303 7.39 -10.79 7.96
CA TYR A 303 6.18 -10.11 7.54
C TYR A 303 6.31 -9.71 6.07
N LEU A 304 5.32 -10.06 5.26
CA LEU A 304 5.20 -9.71 3.85
C LEU A 304 3.75 -9.42 3.47
N GLY A 305 3.54 -8.68 2.39
CA GLY A 305 2.20 -8.41 1.86
C GLY A 305 1.55 -7.24 2.57
N VAL A 306 2.28 -6.13 2.71
CA VAL A 306 1.71 -4.81 3.08
C VAL A 306 0.71 -4.36 2.01
N GLY A 307 1.04 -4.60 0.73
CA GLY A 307 0.14 -4.30 -0.39
C GLY A 307 -1.09 -5.23 -0.45
N HIS A 308 -2.04 -4.88 -1.32
CA HIS A 308 -3.35 -5.52 -1.39
C HIS A 308 -3.49 -6.58 -2.48
N SER A 309 -2.41 -6.90 -3.17
CA SER A 309 -2.38 -7.98 -4.14
C SER A 309 -1.17 -8.87 -3.93
N VAL A 310 -1.27 -10.11 -4.37
CA VAL A 310 -0.16 -11.05 -4.40
C VAL A 310 1.05 -10.48 -5.16
N SER A 311 0.84 -9.72 -6.23
CA SER A 311 1.94 -9.10 -6.97
C SER A 311 2.62 -7.97 -6.20
N ASN A 312 1.89 -7.24 -5.36
CA ASN A 312 2.53 -6.30 -4.41
C ASN A 312 3.38 -7.05 -3.37
N MET A 313 2.88 -8.17 -2.83
CA MET A 313 3.66 -9.04 -1.93
C MET A 313 4.93 -9.56 -2.59
N ILE A 314 4.85 -9.98 -3.86
CA ILE A 314 6.01 -10.44 -4.63
C ILE A 314 7.03 -9.31 -4.79
N TYR A 315 6.58 -8.08 -5.07
CA TYR A 315 7.47 -6.93 -5.21
C TYR A 315 8.21 -6.61 -3.90
N GLU A 316 7.50 -6.64 -2.78
CA GLU A 316 8.08 -6.49 -1.44
C GLU A 316 9.17 -7.56 -1.18
N LEU A 317 8.86 -8.82 -1.51
CA LEU A 317 9.81 -9.93 -1.41
C LEU A 317 11.03 -9.74 -2.32
N ALA A 318 10.85 -9.32 -3.56
CA ALA A 318 11.94 -9.03 -4.48
C ALA A 318 12.84 -7.90 -3.94
N GLY A 319 12.25 -6.86 -3.36
CA GLY A 319 13.00 -5.80 -2.67
C GLY A 319 13.79 -6.31 -1.45
N ALA A 320 13.19 -7.19 -0.65
CA ALA A 320 13.83 -7.82 0.52
C ALA A 320 15.02 -8.70 0.11
N LEU A 321 14.89 -9.41 -1.01
CA LEU A 321 15.94 -10.24 -1.61
C LEU A 321 17.01 -9.44 -2.37
N ARG A 322 16.87 -8.11 -2.49
CA ARG A 322 17.88 -7.21 -3.09
C ARG A 322 18.20 -7.50 -4.55
N PHE A 323 17.20 -7.79 -5.37
CA PHE A 323 17.37 -7.79 -6.83
C PHE A 323 17.76 -6.39 -7.32
N GLU A 324 18.67 -6.31 -8.27
CA GLU A 324 19.07 -5.04 -8.92
C GLU A 324 18.00 -4.57 -9.92
N ASN A 325 17.41 -5.52 -10.66
CA ASN A 325 16.37 -5.27 -11.65
C ASN A 325 15.11 -6.10 -11.36
N ILE A 326 13.96 -5.45 -11.29
CA ILE A 326 12.65 -6.10 -11.17
C ILE A 326 11.84 -5.83 -12.43
N ILE A 327 11.35 -6.86 -13.11
CA ILE A 327 10.69 -6.78 -14.42
C ILE A 327 9.24 -7.26 -14.28
N PHE A 328 8.27 -6.44 -14.68
CA PHE A 328 6.86 -6.80 -14.66
C PHE A 328 6.39 -7.34 -16.01
N ILE A 329 5.73 -8.49 -16.00
CA ILE A 329 4.96 -9.02 -17.14
C ILE A 329 3.58 -9.47 -16.66
N GLY A 330 2.56 -9.36 -17.51
CA GLY A 330 1.16 -9.58 -17.12
C GLY A 330 0.64 -8.71 -15.97
N GLN A 331 1.33 -7.65 -15.57
CA GLN A 331 0.88 -6.69 -14.54
C GLN A 331 0.11 -5.53 -15.22
N ASP A 332 -1.03 -5.83 -15.82
CA ASP A 332 -1.79 -4.84 -16.59
C ASP A 332 -2.49 -3.79 -15.73
N LEU A 333 -3.14 -4.22 -14.63
CA LEU A 333 -3.98 -3.35 -13.78
C LEU A 333 -5.04 -2.56 -14.57
N ALA A 334 -5.45 -3.10 -15.71
CA ALA A 334 -6.37 -2.53 -16.66
C ALA A 334 -7.06 -3.64 -17.45
N TYR A 335 -8.24 -3.34 -17.98
CA TYR A 335 -8.92 -4.20 -18.94
C TYR A 335 -8.26 -4.06 -20.32
N SER A 336 -8.28 -5.13 -21.12
CA SER A 336 -7.94 -5.06 -22.55
C SER A 336 -9.02 -4.32 -23.35
N GLU A 337 -8.73 -4.01 -24.61
CA GLU A 337 -9.66 -3.31 -25.51
C GLU A 337 -10.99 -4.06 -25.71
N ASP A 338 -10.96 -5.39 -25.69
CA ASP A 338 -12.14 -6.25 -25.76
C ASP A 338 -12.89 -6.39 -24.42
N GLY A 339 -12.45 -5.69 -23.38
CA GLY A 339 -13.03 -5.70 -22.04
C GLY A 339 -12.60 -6.87 -21.15
N SER A 340 -11.69 -7.74 -21.62
CA SER A 340 -11.19 -8.85 -20.79
C SER A 340 -10.35 -8.32 -19.62
N SER A 341 -10.50 -8.92 -18.44
CA SER A 341 -9.71 -8.60 -17.24
C SER A 341 -8.54 -9.57 -17.03
N HIS A 342 -8.64 -10.78 -17.58
CA HIS A 342 -7.63 -11.84 -17.47
C HIS A 342 -7.48 -12.59 -18.80
N PRO A 343 -6.37 -13.34 -18.98
CA PRO A 343 -6.25 -14.32 -20.05
C PRO A 343 -7.37 -15.37 -19.98
N LYS A 344 -7.77 -15.91 -21.14
CA LYS A 344 -8.84 -16.94 -21.24
C LYS A 344 -8.62 -18.16 -20.36
N GLU A 345 -7.36 -18.48 -20.05
CA GLU A 345 -6.96 -19.65 -19.27
C GLU A 345 -7.00 -19.45 -17.75
N HIS A 346 -7.34 -18.25 -17.29
CA HIS A 346 -7.54 -17.91 -15.88
C HIS A 346 -8.71 -18.70 -15.27
N ILE A 347 -8.68 -18.93 -13.95
CA ILE A 347 -9.66 -19.77 -13.26
C ILE A 347 -11.10 -19.21 -13.34
N HIS A 348 -11.24 -17.89 -13.50
CA HIS A 348 -12.52 -17.21 -13.71
C HIS A 348 -12.84 -16.93 -15.19
N GLY A 349 -12.03 -17.41 -16.14
CA GLY A 349 -12.13 -17.02 -17.55
C GLY A 349 -11.69 -15.58 -17.81
N SER A 350 -12.08 -15.03 -18.97
CA SER A 350 -11.63 -13.70 -19.43
C SER A 350 -12.39 -12.51 -18.84
N GLN A 351 -13.63 -12.74 -18.37
CA GLN A 351 -14.41 -11.76 -17.62
C GLN A 351 -14.35 -12.16 -16.14
N GLY A 352 -13.40 -11.57 -15.42
CA GLY A 352 -13.23 -11.79 -13.98
C GLY A 352 -14.23 -11.00 -13.14
N GLU A 353 -13.79 -10.64 -11.92
CA GLU A 353 -14.57 -10.02 -10.85
C GLU A 353 -15.60 -8.96 -11.27
N GLU A 354 -16.71 -8.90 -10.53
CA GLU A 354 -17.74 -7.88 -10.66
C GLU A 354 -17.13 -6.47 -10.61
N ILE A 355 -17.50 -5.59 -11.55
CA ILE A 355 -16.89 -4.26 -11.69
C ILE A 355 -17.16 -3.42 -10.43
N ARG A 356 -16.13 -3.25 -9.59
CA ARG A 356 -16.20 -2.41 -8.38
C ARG A 356 -15.80 -0.96 -8.68
N GLY A 357 -16.61 -0.31 -9.51
CA GLY A 357 -16.46 1.08 -9.91
C GLY A 357 -15.47 1.27 -11.06
N GLU A 358 -15.98 1.79 -12.18
CA GLU A 358 -15.16 2.09 -13.35
C GLU A 358 -14.27 3.31 -13.11
N LYS A 359 -13.00 3.17 -13.46
CA LYS A 359 -12.00 4.24 -13.45
C LYS A 359 -11.20 4.23 -14.74
N TYR A 360 -10.52 5.34 -14.99
CA TYR A 360 -9.55 5.46 -16.05
C TYR A 360 -8.24 6.00 -15.47
N THR A 361 -7.13 5.39 -15.86
CA THR A 361 -5.78 5.83 -15.47
C THR A 361 -4.93 6.02 -16.72
N LEU A 362 -3.79 6.69 -16.58
CA LEU A 362 -2.84 6.92 -17.67
C LEU A 362 -2.36 5.58 -18.22
N ALA A 363 -2.38 5.43 -19.54
CA ALA A 363 -1.94 4.21 -20.22
C ALA A 363 -0.41 4.09 -20.23
N TYR A 364 0.09 2.85 -20.36
CA TYR A 364 1.48 2.58 -20.70
C TYR A 364 1.97 3.49 -21.83
N GLY A 365 3.17 4.05 -21.70
CA GLY A 365 3.74 5.02 -22.66
C GLY A 365 3.33 6.47 -22.38
N GLY A 366 2.50 6.72 -21.37
CA GLY A 366 2.16 8.07 -20.91
C GLY A 366 1.21 8.83 -21.83
N LYS A 367 0.51 8.14 -22.75
CA LYS A 367 -0.43 8.75 -23.69
C LYS A 367 -1.79 8.07 -23.63
N GLY A 368 -2.86 8.85 -23.53
CA GLY A 368 -4.22 8.32 -23.45
C GLY A 368 -4.56 7.73 -22.08
N LYS A 369 -5.69 7.04 -21.99
CA LYS A 369 -6.15 6.41 -20.74
C LYS A 369 -6.59 4.97 -21.01
N VAL A 370 -6.36 4.11 -20.03
CA VAL A 370 -6.88 2.72 -20.01
C VAL A 370 -7.97 2.60 -18.95
N ARG A 371 -8.95 1.75 -19.25
CA ARG A 371 -10.01 1.40 -18.32
C ARG A 371 -9.44 0.52 -17.20
N THR A 372 -9.75 0.86 -15.96
CA THR A 372 -9.34 0.14 -14.74
C THR A 372 -10.50 0.14 -13.73
N GLN A 373 -10.30 -0.49 -12.58
CA GLN A 373 -11.24 -0.46 -11.47
C GLN A 373 -10.58 0.07 -10.19
N LEU A 374 -11.40 0.41 -9.19
CA LEU A 374 -10.91 0.98 -7.93
C LEU A 374 -9.81 0.13 -7.30
N THR A 375 -10.03 -1.18 -7.16
CA THR A 375 -9.09 -2.12 -6.53
C THR A 375 -7.73 -2.14 -7.23
N TRP A 376 -7.71 -2.25 -8.57
CA TRP A 376 -6.46 -2.26 -9.32
C TRP A 376 -5.72 -0.93 -9.25
N ASN A 377 -6.44 0.18 -9.16
CA ASN A 377 -5.81 1.48 -8.93
C ASN A 377 -5.14 1.56 -7.55
N LEU A 378 -5.71 0.93 -6.51
CA LEU A 378 -5.06 0.81 -5.20
C LEU A 378 -3.78 -0.03 -5.30
N PHE A 379 -3.81 -1.14 -6.06
CA PHE A 379 -2.62 -1.97 -6.29
C PHE A 379 -1.51 -1.19 -7.01
N ARG A 380 -1.89 -0.40 -8.01
CA ARG A 380 -0.99 0.52 -8.73
C ARG A 380 -0.34 1.51 -7.77
N GLN A 381 -1.12 2.21 -6.96
CA GLN A 381 -0.59 3.18 -5.99
C GLN A 381 0.34 2.53 -4.95
N ALA A 382 0.04 1.30 -4.52
CA ALA A 382 0.94 0.54 -3.65
C ALA A 382 2.29 0.26 -4.35
N PHE A 383 2.29 -0.16 -5.62
CA PHE A 383 3.52 -0.32 -6.40
C PHE A 383 4.29 1.00 -6.51
N GLU A 384 3.65 2.10 -6.89
CA GLU A 384 4.33 3.39 -7.10
C GLU A 384 5.06 3.86 -5.84
N LYS A 385 4.41 3.71 -4.68
CA LYS A 385 5.02 3.97 -3.37
C LYS A 385 6.23 3.05 -3.13
N ASP A 386 6.09 1.74 -3.33
CA ASP A 386 7.18 0.79 -3.06
C ASP A 386 8.33 0.91 -4.09
N ILE A 387 8.04 1.25 -5.34
CA ILE A 387 9.03 1.49 -6.41
C ILE A 387 9.88 2.71 -6.08
N PHE A 388 9.26 3.81 -5.65
CA PHE A 388 9.99 4.99 -5.21
C PHE A 388 10.98 4.63 -4.09
N TRP A 389 10.53 3.96 -3.03
CA TRP A 389 11.43 3.60 -1.91
C TRP A 389 12.48 2.56 -2.29
N ALA A 390 12.14 1.58 -3.13
CA ALA A 390 13.11 0.60 -3.61
C ALA A 390 14.23 1.27 -4.43
N LYS A 391 13.90 2.26 -5.26
CA LYS A 391 14.89 3.05 -5.98
C LYS A 391 15.74 3.88 -5.01
N GLU A 392 15.11 4.71 -4.19
CA GLU A 392 15.80 5.70 -3.34
C GLU A 392 16.59 5.08 -2.19
N LYS A 393 16.16 3.93 -1.66
CA LYS A 393 16.80 3.29 -0.49
C LYS A 393 17.62 2.06 -0.83
N LEU A 394 17.28 1.36 -1.91
CA LEU A 394 17.87 0.07 -2.24
C LEU A 394 18.58 0.05 -3.59
N ASN A 395 18.54 1.15 -4.37
CA ASN A 395 19.10 1.25 -5.71
C ASN A 395 18.56 0.17 -6.67
N ILE A 396 17.27 -0.16 -6.54
CA ILE A 396 16.59 -1.14 -7.39
C ILE A 396 15.92 -0.43 -8.56
N THR A 397 16.10 -0.97 -9.77
CA THR A 397 15.43 -0.48 -10.97
C THR A 397 14.25 -1.37 -11.33
N THR A 398 13.08 -0.77 -11.54
CA THR A 398 11.87 -1.50 -11.90
C THR A 398 11.44 -1.20 -13.32
N TYR A 399 11.23 -2.25 -14.11
CA TYR A 399 10.85 -2.18 -15.51
C TYR A 399 9.40 -2.63 -15.68
N ASN A 400 8.59 -1.80 -16.30
CA ASN A 400 7.25 -2.18 -16.72
C ASN A 400 7.30 -2.69 -18.16
N CYS A 401 7.05 -3.99 -18.36
CA CYS A 401 7.00 -4.64 -19.68
C CYS A 401 5.58 -5.06 -20.09
N THR A 402 4.55 -4.42 -19.52
CA THR A 402 3.13 -4.73 -19.75
C THR A 402 2.51 -3.77 -20.77
N GLU A 403 2.98 -3.86 -22.01
CA GLU A 403 2.42 -3.06 -23.11
C GLU A 403 0.90 -3.29 -23.24
N GLY A 404 0.11 -2.22 -23.07
CA GLY A 404 -1.37 -2.27 -23.06
C GLY A 404 -2.01 -2.10 -21.68
N GLY A 405 -1.22 -2.16 -20.60
CA GLY A 405 -1.68 -1.94 -19.24
C GLY A 405 -1.70 -0.47 -18.80
N ALA A 406 -1.95 -0.27 -17.50
CA ALA A 406 -1.79 1.00 -16.83
C ALA A 406 -0.32 1.40 -16.71
N ARG A 407 -0.03 2.70 -16.83
CA ARG A 407 1.26 3.26 -16.43
C ARG A 407 1.41 3.12 -14.93
N ILE A 408 2.55 2.60 -14.48
CA ILE A 408 2.93 2.54 -13.08
C ILE A 408 4.07 3.54 -12.87
N GLU A 409 3.80 4.63 -12.15
CA GLU A 409 4.78 5.68 -11.88
C GLU A 409 6.05 5.13 -11.19
N GLY A 410 7.21 5.67 -11.57
CA GLY A 410 8.52 5.25 -11.06
C GLY A 410 9.15 4.09 -11.83
N THR A 411 8.39 3.36 -12.65
CA THR A 411 8.95 2.31 -13.54
C THR A 411 9.59 2.89 -14.80
N ILE A 412 10.52 2.13 -15.38
CA ILE A 412 11.00 2.34 -16.75
C ILE A 412 10.17 1.46 -17.68
N GLU A 413 9.42 2.07 -18.59
CA GLU A 413 8.62 1.35 -19.59
C GLU A 413 9.52 0.88 -20.74
N LYS A 414 9.58 -0.44 -20.95
CA LYS A 414 10.31 -1.08 -22.07
C LYS A 414 9.54 -2.30 -22.58
N PRO A 415 9.68 -2.69 -23.86
CA PRO A 415 9.18 -3.99 -24.33
C PRO A 415 9.88 -5.14 -23.60
N PHE A 416 9.19 -6.26 -23.38
CA PHE A 416 9.77 -7.39 -22.65
C PHE A 416 11.02 -7.96 -23.35
N LEU A 417 11.04 -7.98 -24.69
CA LEU A 417 12.20 -8.39 -25.48
C LEU A 417 13.44 -7.56 -25.15
N TRP A 418 13.28 -6.23 -25.00
CA TRP A 418 14.39 -5.36 -24.63
C TRP A 418 14.96 -5.75 -23.26
N ALA A 419 14.10 -6.02 -22.27
CA ALA A 419 14.55 -6.44 -20.93
C ALA A 419 15.29 -7.78 -21.00
N CYS A 420 14.77 -8.74 -21.77
CA CYS A 420 15.44 -10.02 -21.99
C CYS A 420 16.83 -9.87 -22.62
N GLU A 421 16.97 -9.06 -23.66
CA GLU A 421 18.22 -8.91 -24.40
C GLU A 421 19.26 -8.06 -23.66
N ASN A 422 18.83 -7.09 -22.85
CA ASN A 422 19.72 -6.11 -22.23
C ASN A 422 20.03 -6.40 -20.75
N LEU A 423 19.18 -7.17 -20.06
CA LEU A 423 19.34 -7.43 -18.62
C LEU A 423 19.65 -8.91 -18.33
N LEU A 424 19.18 -9.84 -19.17
CA LEU A 424 19.22 -11.28 -18.90
C LEU A 424 20.35 -11.96 -19.69
N ASP A 425 21.60 -11.70 -19.31
CA ASP A 425 22.79 -12.18 -20.02
C ASP A 425 23.24 -13.57 -19.55
N LYS A 426 23.11 -13.90 -18.27
CA LYS A 426 23.65 -15.12 -17.64
C LYS A 426 22.59 -16.11 -17.21
N ASP A 427 22.87 -17.38 -17.40
CA ASP A 427 22.06 -18.46 -16.84
C ASP A 427 22.31 -18.58 -15.33
N LEU A 428 21.26 -18.93 -14.60
CA LEU A 428 21.27 -19.17 -13.17
C LEU A 428 21.31 -20.68 -12.89
N ASP A 429 21.99 -21.06 -11.81
CA ASP A 429 21.92 -22.43 -11.31
C ASP A 429 20.57 -22.64 -10.61
N LYS A 430 19.74 -23.49 -11.21
CA LYS A 430 18.35 -23.75 -10.83
C LYS A 430 18.07 -25.26 -10.81
N PRO A 431 17.18 -25.76 -9.94
CA PRO A 431 16.35 -25.02 -8.99
C PRO A 431 17.16 -24.46 -7.80
N PHE A 432 16.61 -23.48 -7.11
CA PHE A 432 17.24 -22.93 -5.91
C PHE A 432 17.02 -23.81 -4.68
N ASP A 433 17.98 -23.81 -3.76
CA ASP A 433 17.84 -24.48 -2.47
C ASP A 433 16.63 -23.95 -1.69
N PHE A 434 15.97 -24.86 -0.98
CA PHE A 434 14.81 -24.58 -0.16
C PHE A 434 15.20 -24.33 1.30
N PRO A 435 14.41 -23.52 2.04
CA PRO A 435 14.59 -23.39 3.47
C PRO A 435 14.42 -24.75 4.15
N ASN A 436 15.25 -25.00 5.17
CA ASN A 436 15.20 -26.24 5.93
C ASN A 436 13.92 -26.34 6.77
N PHE A 437 13.36 -27.54 6.85
CA PHE A 437 12.32 -27.84 7.82
C PHE A 437 12.89 -27.80 9.24
N LEU A 438 12.11 -27.25 10.16
CA LEU A 438 12.48 -27.25 11.57
C LEU A 438 12.40 -28.67 12.13
N ASP A 439 13.27 -28.99 13.09
CA ASP A 439 13.16 -30.23 13.84
C ASP A 439 11.78 -30.31 14.52
N LYS A 440 11.12 -31.47 14.40
CA LYS A 440 9.74 -31.66 14.87
C LYS A 440 9.59 -31.33 16.35
N LYS A 441 10.55 -31.72 17.19
CA LYS A 441 10.52 -31.44 18.64
C LYS A 441 10.68 -29.95 18.92
N LEU A 442 11.52 -29.26 18.15
CA LEU A 442 11.68 -27.81 18.26
C LEU A 442 10.40 -27.06 17.83
N ALA A 443 9.76 -27.48 16.73
CA ALA A 443 8.49 -26.92 16.26
C ALA A 443 7.36 -27.13 17.30
N GLU A 444 7.24 -28.33 17.88
CA GLU A 444 6.27 -28.64 18.95
C GLU A 444 6.50 -27.79 20.20
N ASN A 445 7.76 -27.61 20.63
CA ASN A 445 8.10 -26.76 21.77
C ASN A 445 7.74 -25.29 21.52
N LYS A 446 7.98 -24.76 20.32
CA LYS A 446 7.57 -23.41 19.93
C LYS A 446 6.05 -23.28 19.95
N LEU A 447 5.33 -24.25 19.39
CA LEU A 447 3.86 -24.25 19.36
C LEU A 447 3.27 -24.21 20.78
N GLU A 448 3.80 -25.01 21.70
CA GLU A 448 3.35 -25.03 23.09
C GLU A 448 3.61 -23.70 23.82
N LYS A 449 4.76 -23.07 23.58
CA LYS A 449 5.07 -21.73 24.09
C LYS A 449 4.08 -20.69 23.56
N THR A 450 3.77 -20.72 22.27
CA THR A 450 2.81 -19.80 21.63
C THR A 450 1.40 -20.02 22.18
N LYS A 451 0.96 -21.26 22.39
CA LYS A 451 -0.33 -21.58 23.01
C LYS A 451 -0.48 -20.98 24.41
N LYS A 452 0.54 -21.13 25.27
CA LYS A 452 0.53 -20.53 26.62
C LYS A 452 0.43 -19.02 26.58
N TYR A 453 1.15 -18.39 25.66
CA TYR A 453 1.09 -16.94 25.45
C TYR A 453 -0.30 -16.48 24.98
N LEU A 454 -0.93 -17.20 24.05
CA LEU A 454 -2.28 -16.90 23.58
C LEU A 454 -3.32 -17.04 24.70
N GLN A 455 -3.24 -18.11 25.51
CA GLN A 455 -4.13 -18.30 26.65
C GLN A 455 -4.05 -17.13 27.64
N LYS A 456 -2.84 -16.66 27.93
CA LYS A 456 -2.62 -15.46 28.76
C LYS A 456 -3.24 -14.22 28.12
N SER A 457 -2.99 -13.99 26.83
CA SER A 457 -3.51 -12.83 26.09
C SER A 457 -5.04 -12.80 26.05
N ILE A 458 -5.69 -13.97 25.95
CA ILE A 458 -7.16 -14.09 26.00
C ILE A 458 -7.69 -13.67 27.37
N LEU A 459 -7.03 -14.06 28.46
CA LEU A 459 -7.44 -13.67 29.82
C LEU A 459 -7.33 -12.16 30.01
N GLU A 460 -6.21 -11.56 29.61
CA GLU A 460 -5.99 -10.11 29.65
C GLU A 460 -7.02 -9.36 28.79
N SER A 461 -7.33 -9.87 27.59
CA SER A 461 -8.34 -9.29 26.70
C SER A 461 -9.74 -9.31 27.33
N LYS A 462 -10.12 -10.39 28.01
CA LYS A 462 -11.41 -10.47 28.73
C LYS A 462 -11.50 -9.43 29.84
N GLU A 463 -10.41 -9.23 30.60
CA GLU A 463 -10.36 -8.22 31.65
C GLU A 463 -10.44 -6.79 31.08
N PHE A 464 -9.70 -6.52 30.00
CA PHE A 464 -9.73 -5.25 29.28
C PHE A 464 -11.13 -4.92 28.76
N ILE A 465 -11.82 -5.87 28.12
CA ILE A 465 -13.19 -5.70 27.62
C ILE A 465 -14.13 -5.35 28.78
N LYS A 466 -14.05 -6.07 29.91
CA LYS A 466 -14.87 -5.80 31.10
C LYS A 466 -14.66 -4.38 31.64
N LYS A 467 -13.40 -3.94 31.77
CA LYS A 467 -13.06 -2.58 32.23
C LYS A 467 -13.57 -1.51 31.27
N THR A 468 -13.40 -1.74 29.96
CA THR A 468 -13.84 -0.81 28.91
C THR A 468 -15.36 -0.68 28.87
N GLN A 469 -16.09 -1.80 28.90
CA GLN A 469 -17.57 -1.81 28.95
C GLN A 469 -18.09 -1.03 30.15
N THR A 470 -17.45 -1.17 31.32
CA THR A 470 -17.80 -0.43 32.53
C THR A 470 -17.67 1.09 32.31
N GLN A 471 -16.59 1.55 31.68
CA GLN A 471 -16.37 2.97 31.41
C GLN A 471 -17.31 3.50 30.31
N LEU A 472 -17.61 2.71 29.28
CA LEU A 472 -18.58 3.07 28.24
C LEU A 472 -20.01 3.19 28.79
N GLN A 473 -20.40 2.34 29.73
CA GLN A 473 -21.69 2.47 30.43
C GLN A 473 -21.78 3.79 31.22
N LYS A 474 -20.70 4.17 31.94
CA LYS A 474 -20.63 5.47 32.62
C LYS A 474 -20.72 6.63 31.63
N LEU A 475 -20.02 6.55 30.50
CA LEU A 475 -20.06 7.58 29.46
C LEU A 475 -21.48 7.79 28.94
N ARG A 476 -22.16 6.70 28.60
CA ARG A 476 -23.55 6.74 28.11
C ARG A 476 -24.46 7.41 29.13
N TYR A 477 -24.39 6.99 30.39
CA TYR A 477 -25.18 7.57 31.46
C TYR A 477 -24.92 9.08 31.65
N THR A 478 -23.65 9.52 31.57
CA THR A 478 -23.31 10.94 31.70
C THR A 478 -23.79 11.76 30.50
N LEU A 479 -23.75 11.22 29.28
CA LEU A 479 -24.21 11.91 28.07
C LEU A 479 -25.74 12.02 27.98
N GLU A 480 -26.48 11.10 28.59
CA GLU A 480 -27.95 11.12 28.65
C GLU A 480 -28.51 12.15 29.66
N LYS A 481 -27.65 12.75 30.50
CA LYS A 481 -28.07 13.83 31.43
C LYS A 481 -28.23 15.15 30.69
N ASN A 482 -29.28 15.90 31.07
CA ASN A 482 -29.57 17.23 30.52
C ASN A 482 -28.48 18.28 30.82
N ASP A 483 -27.68 18.08 31.87
CA ASP A 483 -26.60 18.99 32.23
C ASP A 483 -25.23 18.36 31.94
N LYS A 484 -24.37 19.10 31.24
CA LYS A 484 -23.08 18.58 30.73
C LYS A 484 -22.03 18.63 31.84
N ASP A 485 -21.86 17.53 32.56
CA ASP A 485 -20.78 17.35 33.54
C ASP A 485 -19.43 17.11 32.84
N PHE A 486 -18.78 18.21 32.45
CA PHE A 486 -17.48 18.18 31.79
C PHE A 486 -16.37 17.54 32.62
N GLN A 487 -16.41 17.67 33.96
CA GLN A 487 -15.39 17.07 34.83
C GLN A 487 -15.48 15.54 34.80
N THR A 488 -16.70 15.00 34.86
CA THR A 488 -16.92 13.55 34.73
C THR A 488 -16.55 13.06 33.33
N LEU A 489 -16.89 13.79 32.27
CA LEU A 489 -16.49 13.44 30.91
C LEU A 489 -14.97 13.41 30.73
N GLU A 490 -14.26 14.37 31.33
CA GLU A 490 -12.79 14.41 31.30
C GLU A 490 -12.16 13.25 32.08
N LYS A 491 -12.74 12.90 33.24
CA LYS A 491 -12.31 11.71 34.00
C LYS A 491 -12.52 10.42 33.21
N ILE A 492 -13.70 10.23 32.61
CA ILE A 492 -14.00 9.04 31.79
C ILE A 492 -13.05 8.96 30.59
N LYS A 493 -12.78 10.09 29.94
CA LYS A 493 -11.78 10.17 28.86
C LYS A 493 -10.41 9.70 29.36
N ASN A 494 -9.93 10.19 30.51
CA ASN A 494 -8.63 9.82 31.05
C ASN A 494 -8.58 8.34 31.47
N ASP A 495 -9.64 7.82 32.10
CA ASP A 495 -9.76 6.40 32.46
C ASP A 495 -9.70 5.52 31.20
N LEU A 496 -10.48 5.85 30.17
CA LEU A 496 -10.44 5.14 28.89
C LEU A 496 -9.04 5.21 28.27
N LEU A 497 -8.43 6.39 28.18
CA LEU A 497 -7.09 6.56 27.62
C LEU A 497 -6.02 5.75 28.39
N ASN A 498 -6.17 5.60 29.71
CA ASN A 498 -5.25 4.81 30.52
C ASN A 498 -5.41 3.30 30.32
N LEU A 499 -6.56 2.81 29.85
CA LEU A 499 -6.72 1.39 29.49
C LEU A 499 -5.92 1.03 28.23
N PHE A 500 -5.65 2.00 27.35
CA PHE A 500 -4.92 1.81 26.09
C PHE A 500 -3.41 2.13 26.18
N LYS A 501 -2.91 2.44 27.38
CA LYS A 501 -1.47 2.53 27.68
C LYS A 501 -0.98 1.22 28.23
#